data_AF-A0A9P6QBJ2-F1
#
_entry.id   AF-A0A9P6QBJ2-F1
#
_cell.length_a   1.000
_cell.length_b   1.000
_cell.length_c   1.000
_cell.angle_alpha   90.00
_cell.angle_beta   90.00
_cell.angle_gamma   90.00
#
_symmetry.space_group_name_H-M   'P 1'
#
loop_
_entity.id
_entity.type
_entity.pdbx_description
1 polymer ?
#
loop_
_entity_poly.entity_id
_entity_poly.type
_entity_poly.pdbx_seq_one_letter_code
_entity_poly.pdbx_strand_id
1 'polypeptide(L)'
;MPAEMVAETLLLYLGIGGTWTPAHFDQCATLAHSLMLYADGKSETLGDTYALWFVVPPSHYAIAKAFWAHLGRNLHLENYFATLIELSKAKFPIYVIRQRVGDLVVLPPRAVHQVINVGGASIKFAWNRATAETLQLAVNNVIPMYRLICRPESYRVLLVVKYSLRCRLEVLLAFDTRLERARTPSRAAVAYALRLRNRWHRENFAKDYLILLRLYAYCLFHDAIMPGIIPDADHHQVAQPAQRANKEPTRCDFCQTDIWNLQFVCPLCPTNEYGHDMYLTCVGRGRTCGHPVSQLQLVEVFPTDERHLLLQHAAMAWNTSTKLARLRTVTYQVLDFQAPATARDPFSAASVAYLRHVGPTLQSQNVACHRCGVVDRNAVHMKCQSLGCLHVFCEECMYTCHGDQWSVVVADRATRWNCYVCKGECMCATCRAEAPVVRRGRRTASTPNFEWFASPGGFNRPAISDPPLE
;
A
#
# COMPACT_ATOMS: atom_id res chain seq x y z
N MET A 1 -11.28 14.09 9.54
CA MET A 1 -10.91 12.80 10.15
C MET A 1 -10.99 12.98 11.65
N PRO A 2 -11.36 11.97 12.45
CA PRO A 2 -11.25 12.03 13.91
C PRO A 2 -9.83 12.39 14.34
N ALA A 3 -9.67 13.14 15.43
CA ALA A 3 -8.38 13.70 15.82
C ALA A 3 -7.33 12.62 16.09
N GLU A 4 -7.75 11.53 16.71
CA GLU A 4 -6.96 10.34 17.03
C GLU A 4 -6.42 9.58 15.80
N MET A 5 -7.01 9.80 14.63
CA MET A 5 -6.56 9.18 13.37
C MET A 5 -5.71 10.12 12.51
N VAL A 6 -5.61 11.40 12.87
CA VAL A 6 -4.83 12.38 12.09
C VAL A 6 -3.35 12.13 12.32
N ALA A 7 -2.60 11.96 11.24
CA ALA A 7 -1.16 11.88 11.30
C ALA A 7 -0.55 13.25 11.63
N GLU A 8 0.42 13.28 12.54
CA GLU A 8 1.26 14.45 12.76
C GLU A 8 2.27 14.59 11.62
N THR A 9 2.29 15.75 10.98
CA THR A 9 3.16 16.02 9.83
C THR A 9 4.13 17.17 10.06
N LEU A 10 4.05 17.83 11.21
CA LEU A 10 4.90 18.97 11.53
C LEU A 10 6.21 18.47 12.14
N LEU A 11 7.33 18.91 11.57
CA LEU A 11 8.66 18.55 12.03
C LEU A 11 9.49 19.81 12.24
N LEU A 12 10.25 19.83 13.34
CA LEU A 12 11.26 20.84 13.60
C LEU A 12 12.63 20.20 13.48
N TYR A 13 13.44 20.67 12.53
CA TYR A 13 14.80 20.21 12.34
C TYR A 13 15.78 21.21 12.94
N LEU A 14 16.60 20.74 13.88
CA LEU A 14 17.74 21.46 14.42
C LEU A 14 18.99 20.88 13.78
N GLY A 15 19.73 21.70 13.04
CA GLY A 15 20.93 21.27 12.32
C GLY A 15 22.11 22.16 12.61
N ILE A 16 23.32 21.60 12.65
CA ILE A 16 24.59 22.33 12.68
C ILE A 16 25.38 22.00 11.41
N GLY A 17 26.34 22.85 11.03
CA GLY A 17 27.25 22.59 9.91
C GLY A 17 27.78 21.15 9.88
N GLY A 18 27.69 20.52 8.72
CA GLY A 18 28.11 19.14 8.49
C GLY A 18 27.02 18.08 8.74
N THR A 19 25.90 18.41 9.39
CA THR A 19 24.77 17.48 9.46
C THR A 19 24.03 17.42 8.13
N TRP A 20 23.49 16.24 7.82
CA TRP A 20 22.87 15.98 6.53
C TRP A 20 21.62 15.11 6.65
N THR A 21 20.75 15.24 5.66
CA THR A 21 19.59 14.38 5.42
C THR A 21 19.87 13.57 4.16
N PRO A 22 19.89 12.23 4.24
CA PRO A 22 20.19 11.37 3.10
C PRO A 22 19.19 11.51 1.95
N ALA A 23 19.54 10.98 0.79
CA ALA A 23 18.70 11.03 -0.39
C ALA A 23 17.39 10.28 -0.18
N HIS A 24 16.27 11.00 -0.36
CA HIS A 24 14.92 10.48 -0.21
C HIS A 24 13.94 11.29 -1.06
N PHE A 25 12.67 10.90 -1.04
CA PHE A 25 11.57 11.75 -1.46
C PHE A 25 10.49 11.63 -0.39
N ASP A 26 9.67 12.67 -0.22
CA ASP A 26 8.74 12.71 0.90
C ASP A 26 7.76 11.55 0.95
N GLN A 27 7.45 11.18 2.19
CA GLN A 27 6.67 10.01 2.50
C GLN A 27 5.33 10.03 1.78
N CYS A 28 4.89 8.85 1.36
CA CYS A 28 3.63 8.67 0.62
C CYS A 28 3.50 9.59 -0.61
N ALA A 29 4.62 9.96 -1.25
CA ALA A 29 4.64 10.89 -2.38
C ALA A 29 3.90 12.22 -2.11
N THR A 30 3.95 12.71 -0.89
CA THR A 30 3.38 14.01 -0.54
C THR A 30 4.22 15.17 -1.09
N LEU A 31 3.66 16.37 -1.08
CA LEU A 31 4.41 17.62 -1.28
C LEU A 31 5.19 17.92 -0.01
N ALA A 32 6.44 18.37 -0.16
CA ALA A 32 7.28 18.81 0.96
C ALA A 32 7.31 20.32 1.07
N HIS A 33 7.31 20.83 2.30
CA HIS A 33 7.57 22.23 2.60
C HIS A 33 8.65 22.30 3.68
N SER A 34 9.60 23.20 3.51
CA SER A 34 10.63 23.48 4.50
C SER A 34 10.89 24.99 4.56
N LEU A 35 10.59 25.61 5.69
CA LEU A 35 10.85 27.01 5.98
C LEU A 35 12.06 27.11 6.90
N MET A 36 13.09 27.84 6.49
CA MET A 36 14.22 28.16 7.37
C MET A 36 13.80 29.28 8.32
N LEU A 37 13.65 28.96 9.61
CA LEU A 37 13.26 29.92 10.64
C LEU A 37 14.46 30.66 11.23
N TYR A 38 15.59 29.97 11.33
CA TYR A 38 16.79 30.49 11.98
C TYR A 38 18.05 29.93 11.31
N ALA A 39 19.07 30.75 11.26
CA ALA A 39 20.42 30.36 10.94
C ALA A 39 21.36 31.32 11.68
N ASP A 40 22.45 30.80 12.24
CA ASP A 40 23.49 31.62 12.85
C ASP A 40 23.96 32.67 11.85
N GLY A 41 24.25 33.88 12.35
CA GLY A 41 24.86 34.94 11.57
C GLY A 41 26.21 34.52 10.99
N LYS A 42 26.73 35.33 10.07
CA LYS A 42 28.05 35.08 9.48
C LYS A 42 29.11 35.04 10.59
N SER A 43 29.83 33.94 10.66
CA SER A 43 30.98 33.74 11.54
C SER A 43 32.28 33.90 10.77
N GLU A 44 33.34 34.42 11.40
CA GLU A 44 34.68 34.45 10.79
C GLU A 44 35.24 33.04 10.58
N THR A 45 34.91 32.10 11.47
CA THR A 45 35.43 30.72 11.44
C THR A 45 34.55 29.77 10.63
N LEU A 46 33.23 29.96 10.66
CA LEU A 46 32.26 29.05 10.03
C LEU A 46 31.63 29.62 8.74
N GLY A 47 31.85 30.90 8.45
CA GLY A 47 31.25 31.58 7.32
C GLY A 47 29.73 31.78 7.48
N ASP A 48 29.02 31.80 6.35
CA ASP A 48 27.56 31.93 6.33
C ASP A 48 26.87 30.62 6.73
N THR A 49 25.76 30.72 7.46
CA THR A 49 24.90 29.57 7.78
C THR A 49 23.74 29.43 6.80
N TYR A 50 23.59 28.26 6.20
CA TYR A 50 22.53 27.95 5.24
C TYR A 50 22.40 26.43 5.03
N ALA A 51 21.36 26.01 4.31
CA ALA A 51 21.23 24.63 3.86
C ALA A 51 21.39 24.52 2.34
N LEU A 52 22.13 23.51 1.90
CA LEU A 52 22.20 23.12 0.49
C LEU A 52 21.29 21.93 0.24
N TRP A 53 20.37 22.10 -0.71
CA TRP A 53 19.51 21.03 -1.19
C TRP A 53 20.00 20.61 -2.57
N PHE A 54 20.13 19.30 -2.77
CA PHE A 54 20.39 18.70 -4.08
C PHE A 54 19.12 18.01 -4.52
N VAL A 55 18.46 18.51 -5.55
CA VAL A 55 17.09 18.12 -5.92
C VAL A 55 17.08 17.57 -7.34
N VAL A 56 16.52 16.37 -7.49
CA VAL A 56 16.24 15.74 -8.78
C VAL A 56 14.75 15.92 -9.11
N PRO A 57 14.41 16.40 -10.31
CA PRO A 57 13.01 16.59 -10.70
C PRO A 57 12.23 15.27 -10.73
N PRO A 58 10.90 15.30 -10.46
CA PRO A 58 10.05 14.11 -10.53
C PRO A 58 10.07 13.40 -11.90
N SER A 59 10.29 14.15 -13.00
CA SER A 59 10.41 13.60 -14.35
C SER A 59 11.59 12.63 -14.50
N HIS A 60 12.62 12.75 -13.66
CA HIS A 60 13.80 11.91 -13.68
C HIS A 60 13.81 10.86 -12.56
N TYR A 61 12.72 10.70 -11.80
CA TYR A 61 12.64 9.79 -10.66
C TYR A 61 13.09 8.35 -10.98
N ALA A 62 12.69 7.81 -12.14
CA ALA A 62 13.07 6.44 -12.52
C ALA A 62 14.58 6.29 -12.74
N ILE A 63 15.20 7.28 -13.40
CA ILE A 63 16.64 7.31 -13.67
C ILE A 63 17.42 7.57 -12.38
N ALA A 64 16.92 8.45 -11.51
CA ALA A 64 17.47 8.67 -10.18
C ALA A 64 17.45 7.37 -9.36
N LYS A 65 16.31 6.69 -9.27
CA LYS A 65 16.20 5.40 -8.58
C LYS A 65 17.23 4.39 -9.09
N ALA A 66 17.42 4.30 -10.41
CA ALA A 66 18.44 3.44 -10.99
C ALA A 66 19.86 3.90 -10.59
N PHE A 67 20.16 5.20 -10.61
CA PHE A 67 21.45 5.74 -10.20
C PHE A 67 21.82 5.35 -8.76
N TRP A 68 20.91 5.57 -7.80
CA TRP A 68 21.16 5.15 -6.41
C TRP A 68 21.28 3.62 -6.26
N ALA A 69 20.53 2.84 -7.06
CA ALA A 69 20.69 1.39 -7.09
C ALA A 69 22.07 0.95 -7.59
N HIS A 70 22.67 1.65 -8.57
CA HIS A 70 24.06 1.39 -9.01
C HIS A 70 25.09 1.71 -7.93
N LEU A 71 24.76 2.59 -6.98
CA LEU A 71 25.57 2.83 -5.78
C LEU A 71 25.34 1.77 -4.69
N GLY A 72 24.55 0.72 -4.96
CA GLY A 72 24.17 -0.31 -4.00
C GLY A 72 23.16 0.17 -2.95
N ARG A 73 22.39 1.22 -3.24
CA ARG A 73 21.49 1.87 -2.28
C ARG A 73 20.03 1.81 -2.72
N ASN A 74 19.12 1.82 -1.75
CA ASN A 74 17.69 1.90 -2.00
C ASN A 74 17.16 3.23 -1.46
N LEU A 75 16.69 4.10 -2.38
CA LEU A 75 16.14 5.42 -2.02
C LEU A 75 15.01 5.36 -0.99
N HIS A 76 14.26 4.26 -0.93
CA HIS A 76 13.15 4.13 0.02
C HIS A 76 13.61 3.85 1.46
N LEU A 77 14.89 3.53 1.68
CA LEU A 77 15.46 3.27 3.00
C LEU A 77 16.09 4.51 3.65
N GLU A 78 16.27 5.59 2.89
CA GLU A 78 16.72 6.90 3.42
C GLU A 78 18.01 6.79 4.25
N ASN A 79 18.96 5.96 3.80
CA ASN A 79 20.14 5.59 4.59
C ASN A 79 21.46 6.00 3.94
N TYR A 80 21.41 6.83 2.89
CA TYR A 80 22.60 7.19 2.14
C TYR A 80 22.56 8.60 1.55
N PHE A 81 23.60 9.37 1.82
CA PHE A 81 23.86 10.68 1.24
C PHE A 81 24.93 10.53 0.16
N ALA A 82 24.59 10.86 -1.09
CA ALA A 82 25.53 10.79 -2.21
C ALA A 82 26.52 11.95 -2.15
N THR A 83 27.80 11.68 -2.34
CA THR A 83 28.84 12.70 -2.38
C THR A 83 28.73 13.56 -3.64
N LEU A 84 29.35 14.74 -3.65
CA LEU A 84 29.41 15.58 -4.87
C LEU A 84 30.09 14.87 -6.04
N ILE A 85 31.10 14.03 -5.78
CA ILE A 85 31.80 13.23 -6.80
C ILE A 85 30.88 12.16 -7.40
N GLU A 86 29.97 11.60 -6.61
CA GLU A 86 28.99 10.65 -7.11
C GLU A 86 27.90 11.37 -7.90
N LEU A 87 27.34 12.44 -7.33
CA LEU A 87 26.33 13.26 -8.00
C LEU A 87 26.85 13.84 -9.32
N SER A 88 28.13 14.19 -9.43
CA SER A 88 28.73 14.68 -10.68
C SER A 88 28.76 13.62 -11.80
N LYS A 89 28.55 12.34 -11.48
CA LYS A 89 28.44 11.24 -12.47
C LYS A 89 27.01 11.05 -12.97
N ALA A 90 26.03 11.75 -12.39
CA ALA A 90 24.64 11.65 -12.82
C ALA A 90 24.47 12.20 -14.24
N LYS A 91 23.75 11.46 -15.09
CA LYS A 91 23.43 11.85 -16.47
C LYS A 91 22.06 12.54 -16.58
N PHE A 92 21.67 13.25 -15.53
CA PHE A 92 20.39 13.95 -15.40
C PHE A 92 20.57 15.21 -14.53
N PRO A 93 19.70 16.22 -14.66
CA PRO A 93 19.87 17.47 -13.92
C PRO A 93 19.68 17.28 -12.42
N ILE A 94 20.59 17.86 -11.65
CA ILE A 94 20.50 18.04 -10.20
C ILE A 94 20.48 19.55 -9.94
N TYR A 95 19.40 20.03 -9.35
CA TYR A 95 19.25 21.43 -8.97
C TYR A 95 19.82 21.63 -7.58
N VAL A 96 20.65 22.66 -7.41
CA VAL A 96 21.23 23.01 -6.12
C VAL A 96 20.54 24.26 -5.60
N ILE A 97 19.92 24.17 -4.43
CA ILE A 97 19.23 25.29 -3.78
C ILE A 97 19.99 25.65 -2.52
N ARG A 98 20.35 26.93 -2.40
CA ARG A 98 20.90 27.51 -1.17
C ARG A 98 19.77 28.17 -0.39
N GLN A 99 19.32 27.53 0.68
CA GLN A 99 18.23 27.99 1.54
C GLN A 99 18.77 28.82 2.72
N ARG A 100 18.30 30.05 2.87
CA ARG A 100 18.60 31.01 3.95
C ARG A 100 17.35 31.29 4.79
N VAL A 101 17.52 32.01 5.91
CA VAL A 101 16.41 32.42 6.78
C VAL A 101 15.32 33.14 5.98
N GLY A 102 14.07 32.73 6.17
CA GLY A 102 12.91 33.24 5.45
C GLY A 102 12.59 32.48 4.15
N ASP A 103 13.52 31.67 3.63
CA ASP A 103 13.27 30.89 2.41
C ASP A 103 12.37 29.69 2.69
N LEU A 104 11.29 29.59 1.90
CA LEU A 104 10.43 28.42 1.83
C LEU A 104 10.82 27.56 0.61
N VAL A 105 11.35 26.37 0.87
CA VAL A 105 11.57 25.34 -0.15
C VAL A 105 10.31 24.48 -0.25
N VAL A 106 9.76 24.37 -1.47
CA VAL A 106 8.61 23.51 -1.77
C VAL A 106 9.02 22.48 -2.80
N LEU A 107 8.87 21.19 -2.46
CA LEU A 107 9.25 20.10 -3.34
C LEU A 107 8.02 19.37 -3.89
N PRO A 108 7.97 19.13 -5.21
CA PRO A 108 6.91 18.35 -5.83
C PRO A 108 7.01 16.87 -5.43
N PRO A 109 5.93 16.10 -5.57
CA PRO A 109 5.92 14.70 -5.19
C PRO A 109 6.94 13.89 -6.00
N ARG A 110 7.65 12.97 -5.33
CA ARG A 110 8.77 12.16 -5.88
C ARG A 110 10.01 12.96 -6.34
N ALA A 111 10.14 14.23 -5.98
CA ALA A 111 11.42 14.91 -6.11
C ALA A 111 12.43 14.26 -5.16
N VAL A 112 13.43 13.57 -5.71
CA VAL A 112 14.50 12.99 -4.90
C VAL A 112 15.39 14.13 -4.43
N HIS A 113 15.66 14.21 -3.14
CA HIS A 113 16.48 15.26 -2.57
C HIS A 113 17.31 14.78 -1.39
N GLN A 114 18.45 15.44 -1.20
CA GLN A 114 19.30 15.32 -0.02
C GLN A 114 19.74 16.71 0.41
N VAL A 115 19.99 16.87 1.71
CA VAL A 115 20.24 18.19 2.32
C VAL A 115 21.49 18.14 3.16
N ILE A 116 22.32 19.17 3.10
CA ILE A 116 23.44 19.37 4.03
C ILE A 116 23.37 20.77 4.63
N ASN A 117 23.59 20.87 5.93
CA ASN A 117 23.69 22.15 6.63
C ASN A 117 25.14 22.64 6.58
N VAL A 118 25.31 23.93 6.35
CA VAL A 118 26.61 24.61 6.24
C VAL A 118 26.64 25.74 7.27
N GLY A 119 27.81 25.99 7.87
CA GLY A 119 28.03 27.06 8.84
C GLY A 119 27.68 26.66 10.26
N GLY A 120 27.02 27.55 10.99
CA GLY A 120 26.60 27.34 12.38
C GLY A 120 25.29 26.56 12.52
N ALA A 121 24.54 26.86 13.57
CA ALA A 121 23.24 26.26 13.88
C ALA A 121 22.12 26.83 12.99
N SER A 122 21.16 25.98 12.65
CA SER A 122 19.98 26.32 11.85
C SER A 122 18.75 25.60 12.35
N ILE A 123 17.59 26.24 12.19
CA ILE A 123 16.29 25.67 12.55
C ILE A 123 15.37 25.75 11.34
N LYS A 124 14.84 24.59 10.92
CA LYS A 124 13.86 24.49 9.84
C LYS A 124 12.55 23.93 10.36
N PHE A 125 11.46 24.53 9.94
CA PHE A 125 10.12 24.01 10.15
C PHE A 125 9.62 23.36 8.86
N ALA A 126 9.20 22.10 8.93
CA ALA A 126 8.83 21.33 7.77
C ALA A 126 7.47 20.67 7.95
N TRP A 127 6.74 20.54 6.84
CA TRP A 127 5.47 19.82 6.81
C TRP A 127 5.15 19.29 5.43
N ASN A 128 4.28 18.28 5.42
CA ASN A 128 3.83 17.64 4.19
C ASN A 128 2.40 18.03 3.85
N ARG A 129 2.08 18.02 2.55
CA ARG A 129 0.72 18.23 2.07
C ARG A 129 0.33 17.15 1.08
N ALA A 130 -0.85 16.57 1.29
CA ALA A 130 -1.48 15.66 0.33
C ALA A 130 -2.52 16.40 -0.53
N THR A 131 -2.57 16.04 -1.81
CA THR A 131 -3.64 16.37 -2.77
C THR A 131 -4.25 15.07 -3.32
N ALA A 132 -5.35 15.15 -4.07
CA ALA A 132 -5.93 13.94 -4.68
C ALA A 132 -4.92 13.22 -5.59
N GLU A 133 -4.12 13.98 -6.35
CA GLU A 133 -3.06 13.45 -7.22
C GLU A 133 -1.93 12.78 -6.44
N THR A 134 -1.46 13.37 -5.33
CA THR A 134 -0.42 12.72 -4.51
C THR A 134 -0.94 11.46 -3.85
N LEU A 135 -2.22 11.43 -3.40
CA LEU A 135 -2.84 10.22 -2.87
C LEU A 135 -2.90 9.12 -3.93
N GLN A 136 -3.24 9.47 -5.18
CA GLN A 136 -3.24 8.51 -6.28
C GLN A 136 -1.84 7.95 -6.54
N LEU A 137 -0.83 8.81 -6.55
CA LEU A 137 0.55 8.42 -6.72
C LEU A 137 1.04 7.53 -5.56
N ALA A 138 0.63 7.84 -4.33
CA ALA A 138 0.94 7.05 -3.14
C ALA A 138 0.39 5.63 -3.28
N VAL A 139 -0.91 5.49 -3.54
CA VAL A 139 -1.62 4.21 -3.66
C VAL A 139 -1.05 3.35 -4.78
N ASN A 140 -0.75 3.95 -5.92
CA ASN A 140 -0.32 3.20 -7.10
C ASN A 140 1.17 2.84 -7.09
N ASN A 141 2.03 3.64 -6.44
CA ASN A 141 3.47 3.53 -6.64
C ASN A 141 4.31 3.48 -5.35
N VAL A 142 3.87 4.11 -4.27
CA VAL A 142 4.68 4.19 -3.03
C VAL A 142 4.28 3.14 -2.01
N ILE A 143 2.98 3.02 -1.71
CA ILE A 143 2.47 2.06 -0.73
C ILE A 143 2.84 0.61 -1.10
N PRO A 144 2.74 0.17 -2.37
CA PRO A 144 3.17 -1.17 -2.75
C PRO A 144 4.66 -1.42 -2.47
N MET A 145 5.51 -0.40 -2.68
CA MET A 145 6.94 -0.48 -2.38
C MET A 145 7.19 -0.51 -0.87
N TYR A 146 6.49 0.30 -0.08
CA TYR A 146 6.60 0.31 1.38
C TYR A 146 6.25 -1.05 1.97
N ARG A 147 5.17 -1.68 1.50
CA ARG A 147 4.80 -3.06 1.87
C ARG A 147 5.88 -4.09 1.54
N LEU A 148 6.58 -3.92 0.41
CA LEU A 148 7.62 -4.84 -0.02
C LEU A 148 8.85 -4.78 0.90
N ILE A 149 9.23 -3.58 1.33
CA ILE A 149 10.39 -3.34 2.20
C ILE A 149 10.04 -3.24 3.69
N CYS A 150 8.81 -3.58 4.05
CA CYS A 150 8.26 -3.49 5.41
C CYS A 150 8.43 -2.10 6.07
N ARG A 151 8.29 -1.03 5.27
CA ARG A 151 8.33 0.35 5.75
C ARG A 151 6.91 0.80 6.12
N PRO A 152 6.69 1.34 7.34
CA PRO A 152 5.40 1.91 7.69
C PRO A 152 5.08 3.16 6.88
N GLU A 153 3.81 3.35 6.54
CA GLU A 153 3.33 4.65 6.07
C GLU A 153 2.89 5.51 7.26
N SER A 154 3.27 6.78 7.26
CA SER A 154 3.01 7.67 8.40
C SER A 154 1.66 8.40 8.30
N TYR A 155 1.06 8.51 7.11
CA TYR A 155 -0.07 9.41 6.88
C TYR A 155 -1.44 8.74 6.74
N ARG A 156 -1.52 7.41 6.88
CA ARG A 156 -2.77 6.63 6.76
C ARG A 156 -3.54 6.96 5.47
N VAL A 157 -2.88 6.77 4.33
CA VAL A 157 -3.27 7.33 3.03
C VAL A 157 -4.70 6.92 2.64
N LEU A 158 -5.06 5.66 2.88
CA LEU A 158 -6.39 5.14 2.50
C LEU A 158 -7.52 5.74 3.36
N LEU A 159 -7.25 6.08 4.62
CA LEU A 159 -8.19 6.83 5.45
C LEU A 159 -8.32 8.27 4.96
N VAL A 160 -7.20 8.91 4.61
CA VAL A 160 -7.22 10.26 4.02
C VAL A 160 -8.09 10.25 2.75
N VAL A 161 -8.03 9.21 1.92
CA VAL A 161 -8.93 9.04 0.77
C VAL A 161 -10.40 8.98 1.21
N LYS A 162 -10.78 8.09 2.14
CA LYS A 162 -12.16 7.95 2.65
C LYS A 162 -12.71 9.30 3.14
N TYR A 163 -11.99 9.94 4.06
CA TYR A 163 -12.45 11.17 4.69
C TYR A 163 -12.42 12.36 3.73
N SER A 164 -11.47 12.41 2.80
CA SER A 164 -11.44 13.43 1.75
C SER A 164 -12.65 13.31 0.84
N LEU A 165 -12.99 12.10 0.36
CA LEU A 165 -14.17 11.89 -0.47
C LEU A 165 -15.44 12.32 0.26
N ARG A 166 -15.59 11.94 1.53
CA ARG A 166 -16.73 12.37 2.37
C ARG A 166 -16.84 13.89 2.46
N CYS A 167 -15.74 14.58 2.72
CA CYS A 167 -15.72 16.05 2.77
C CYS A 167 -16.02 16.69 1.40
N ARG A 168 -15.51 16.11 0.30
CA ARG A 168 -15.82 16.60 -1.05
C ARG A 168 -17.28 16.39 -1.42
N LEU A 169 -17.87 15.25 -1.05
CA LEU A 169 -19.30 15.01 -1.21
C LEU A 169 -20.11 16.08 -0.49
N GLU A 170 -19.81 16.36 0.77
CA GLU A 170 -20.50 17.40 1.55
C GLU A 170 -20.40 18.80 0.87
N VAL A 171 -19.23 19.16 0.35
CA VAL A 171 -19.05 20.40 -0.43
C VAL A 171 -19.92 20.41 -1.69
N LEU A 172 -19.99 19.30 -2.42
CA LEU A 172 -20.79 19.21 -3.65
C LEU A 172 -22.28 19.34 -3.35
N LEU A 173 -22.76 18.68 -2.29
CA LEU A 173 -24.14 18.81 -1.81
C LEU A 173 -24.47 20.24 -1.36
N ALA A 174 -23.52 20.95 -0.74
CA ALA A 174 -23.66 22.36 -0.39
C ALA A 174 -23.72 23.27 -1.62
N PHE A 175 -22.94 22.95 -2.66
CA PHE A 175 -22.82 23.75 -3.88
C PHE A 175 -23.99 23.56 -4.86
N ASP A 176 -24.52 22.34 -4.96
CA ASP A 176 -25.66 22.00 -5.81
C ASP A 176 -26.87 21.65 -4.95
N THR A 177 -27.71 22.66 -4.66
CA THR A 177 -28.89 22.54 -3.79
C THR A 177 -29.96 21.59 -4.31
N ARG A 178 -29.87 21.14 -5.57
CA ARG A 178 -30.77 20.14 -6.16
C ARG A 178 -30.44 18.72 -5.71
N LEU A 179 -29.23 18.49 -5.20
CA LEU A 179 -28.84 17.21 -4.65
C LEU A 179 -29.45 17.05 -3.26
N GLU A 180 -30.04 15.87 -3.01
CA GLU A 180 -30.58 15.53 -1.70
C GLU A 180 -29.50 15.56 -0.62
N ARG A 181 -29.87 16.03 0.57
CA ARG A 181 -28.98 16.16 1.71
C ARG A 181 -29.50 15.30 2.85
N ALA A 182 -28.75 14.28 3.21
CA ALA A 182 -29.03 13.51 4.42
C ALA A 182 -28.73 14.30 5.71
N ARG A 183 -27.84 15.31 5.65
CA ARG A 183 -27.39 16.11 6.80
C ARG A 183 -27.08 17.54 6.40
N THR A 184 -27.16 18.47 7.36
CA THR A 184 -26.74 19.86 7.20
C THR A 184 -25.23 19.94 6.95
N PRO A 185 -24.76 20.62 5.88
CA PRO A 185 -23.34 20.79 5.62
C PRO A 185 -22.66 21.62 6.72
N SER A 186 -21.42 21.26 7.04
CA SER A 186 -20.54 22.00 7.93
C SER A 186 -20.22 23.39 7.38
N ARG A 187 -19.90 24.33 8.28
CA ARG A 187 -19.47 25.70 7.90
C ARG A 187 -18.29 25.69 6.94
N ALA A 188 -17.35 24.76 7.13
CA ALA A 188 -16.20 24.59 6.24
C ALA A 188 -16.62 24.14 4.83
N ALA A 189 -17.56 23.19 4.73
CA ALA A 189 -18.07 22.74 3.44
C ALA A 189 -18.81 23.86 2.69
N VAL A 190 -19.63 24.64 3.40
CA VAL A 190 -20.32 25.81 2.82
C VAL A 190 -19.32 26.87 2.35
N ALA A 191 -18.33 27.21 3.17
CA ALA A 191 -17.30 28.18 2.80
C ALA A 191 -16.50 27.74 1.57
N TYR A 192 -16.18 26.44 1.47
CA TYR A 192 -15.51 25.90 0.29
C TYR A 192 -16.43 25.91 -0.95
N ALA A 193 -17.71 25.55 -0.79
CA ALA A 193 -18.69 25.56 -1.87
C ALA A 193 -18.85 26.96 -2.51
N LEU A 194 -18.73 28.03 -1.73
CA LEU A 194 -18.73 29.40 -2.27
C LEU A 194 -17.55 29.65 -3.22
N ARG A 195 -16.37 29.07 -2.97
CA ARG A 195 -15.20 29.19 -3.86
C ARG A 195 -15.43 28.52 -5.22
N LEU A 196 -16.28 27.49 -5.28
CA LEU A 196 -16.60 26.78 -6.53
C LEU A 196 -17.39 27.64 -7.53
N ARG A 197 -17.86 28.84 -7.14
CA ARG A 197 -18.40 29.83 -8.08
C ARG A 197 -17.34 30.22 -9.11
N ASN A 198 -16.07 30.32 -8.70
CA ASN A 198 -14.95 30.52 -9.63
C ASN A 198 -14.71 29.26 -10.48
N ARG A 199 -14.51 29.45 -11.79
CA ARG A 199 -14.32 28.37 -12.76
C ARG A 199 -13.10 27.49 -12.45
N TRP A 200 -11.95 28.10 -12.15
CA TRP A 200 -10.71 27.38 -11.86
C TRP A 200 -10.84 26.47 -10.63
N HIS A 201 -11.45 26.99 -9.55
CA HIS A 201 -11.71 26.18 -8.35
C HIS A 201 -12.67 25.01 -8.64
N ARG A 202 -13.68 25.23 -9.49
CA ARG A 202 -14.64 24.20 -9.88
C ARG A 202 -14.02 23.09 -10.73
N GLU A 203 -13.15 23.47 -11.66
CA GLU A 203 -12.41 22.51 -12.51
C GLU A 203 -11.48 21.63 -11.68
N ASN A 204 -10.69 22.23 -10.78
CA ASN A 204 -9.82 21.47 -9.88
C ASN A 204 -10.62 20.60 -8.90
N PHE A 205 -11.74 21.11 -8.38
CA PHE A 205 -12.63 20.32 -7.54
C PHE A 205 -13.18 19.10 -8.29
N ALA A 206 -13.64 19.26 -9.53
CA ALA A 206 -14.17 18.15 -10.32
C ALA A 206 -13.10 17.07 -10.58
N LYS A 207 -11.86 17.49 -10.88
CA LYS A 207 -10.71 16.58 -11.03
C LYS A 207 -10.40 15.82 -9.73
N ASP A 208 -10.24 16.56 -8.62
CA ASP A 208 -9.98 16.00 -7.29
C ASP A 208 -11.07 14.99 -6.89
N TYR A 209 -12.34 15.35 -7.12
CA TYR A 209 -13.49 14.52 -6.78
C TYR A 209 -13.43 13.18 -7.50
N LEU A 210 -13.20 13.19 -8.81
CA LEU A 210 -13.14 11.97 -9.62
C LEU A 210 -11.95 11.08 -9.23
N ILE A 211 -10.79 11.67 -8.92
CA ILE A 211 -9.63 10.93 -8.42
C ILE A 211 -9.98 10.24 -7.09
N LEU A 212 -10.54 10.98 -6.12
CA LEU A 212 -10.92 10.44 -4.82
C LEU A 212 -12.00 9.36 -4.93
N LEU A 213 -12.98 9.53 -5.82
CA LEU A 213 -14.02 8.55 -6.09
C LEU A 213 -13.43 7.23 -6.58
N ARG A 214 -12.51 7.29 -7.54
CA ARG A 214 -11.79 6.12 -8.08
C ARG A 214 -10.90 5.45 -7.04
N LEU A 215 -10.16 6.24 -6.24
CA LEU A 215 -9.31 5.69 -5.19
C LEU A 215 -10.13 5.01 -4.10
N TYR A 216 -11.26 5.60 -3.70
CA TYR A 216 -12.11 5.00 -2.70
C TYR A 216 -12.77 3.71 -3.20
N ALA A 217 -13.21 3.67 -4.46
CA ALA A 217 -13.69 2.45 -5.08
C ALA A 217 -12.60 1.36 -5.16
N TYR A 218 -11.35 1.72 -5.44
CA TYR A 218 -10.23 0.80 -5.35
C TYR A 218 -10.05 0.24 -3.92
N CYS A 219 -10.21 1.07 -2.88
CA CYS A 219 -10.20 0.60 -1.49
C CYS A 219 -11.32 -0.43 -1.22
N LEU A 220 -12.54 -0.19 -1.71
CA LEU A 220 -13.65 -1.14 -1.54
C LEU A 220 -13.40 -2.44 -2.31
N PHE A 221 -12.89 -2.35 -3.54
CA PHE A 221 -12.51 -3.52 -4.33
C PHE A 221 -11.45 -4.37 -3.60
N HIS A 222 -10.42 -3.73 -3.05
CA HIS A 222 -9.34 -4.41 -2.33
C HIS A 222 -9.86 -5.21 -1.12
N ASP A 223 -10.85 -4.65 -0.41
CA ASP A 223 -11.53 -5.23 0.74
C ASP A 223 -12.70 -6.18 0.39
N ALA A 224 -13.13 -6.29 -0.87
CA ALA A 224 -14.33 -7.03 -1.24
C ALA A 224 -14.06 -8.54 -1.31
N ILE A 225 -14.79 -9.38 -0.57
CA ILE A 225 -14.77 -10.83 -0.78
C ILE A 225 -15.75 -11.16 -1.90
N MET A 226 -15.22 -11.56 -3.06
CA MET A 226 -16.03 -11.74 -4.27
C MET A 226 -16.78 -13.07 -4.27
N PRO A 227 -18.04 -13.09 -4.74
CA PRO A 227 -18.75 -14.33 -5.03
C PRO A 227 -17.96 -15.23 -6.00
N GLY A 228 -18.04 -16.54 -5.82
CA GLY A 228 -17.37 -17.51 -6.70
C GLY A 228 -15.88 -17.75 -6.42
N ILE A 229 -15.29 -17.07 -5.42
CA ILE A 229 -13.92 -17.38 -4.98
C ILE A 229 -13.82 -18.80 -4.37
N ILE A 230 -14.91 -19.27 -3.73
CA ILE A 230 -15.07 -20.63 -3.22
C ILE A 230 -15.83 -21.45 -4.27
N PRO A 231 -15.31 -22.60 -4.72
CA PRO A 231 -16.05 -23.52 -5.60
C PRO A 231 -17.18 -24.15 -4.77
N ASP A 232 -18.34 -24.40 -5.39
CA ASP A 232 -19.53 -24.97 -4.71
C ASP A 232 -20.09 -24.06 -3.58
N ALA A 233 -20.10 -22.75 -3.85
CA ALA A 233 -20.57 -21.69 -2.94
C ALA A 233 -22.05 -21.78 -2.55
N ASP A 234 -22.85 -22.65 -3.18
CA ASP A 234 -24.27 -22.84 -2.86
C ASP A 234 -24.51 -23.26 -1.40
N HIS A 235 -23.46 -23.70 -0.68
CA HIS A 235 -23.54 -24.12 0.73
C HIS A 235 -22.61 -23.34 1.69
N HIS A 236 -21.79 -22.41 1.19
CA HIS A 236 -20.84 -21.66 2.01
C HIS A 236 -21.13 -20.16 1.95
N GLN A 237 -21.88 -19.67 2.94
CA GLN A 237 -21.99 -18.23 3.17
C GLN A 237 -20.62 -17.68 3.59
N VAL A 238 -20.17 -16.62 2.91
CA VAL A 238 -18.99 -15.86 3.33
C VAL A 238 -19.26 -15.34 4.74
N ALA A 239 -18.36 -15.63 5.68
CA ALA A 239 -18.48 -15.15 7.05
C ALA A 239 -18.47 -13.62 7.04
N GLN A 240 -19.47 -13.03 7.69
CA GLN A 240 -19.48 -11.59 7.91
C GLN A 240 -18.30 -11.23 8.83
N PRO A 241 -17.47 -10.23 8.46
CA PRO A 241 -16.38 -9.80 9.32
C PRO A 241 -16.92 -9.32 10.66
N ALA A 242 -16.25 -9.70 11.75
CA ALA A 242 -16.61 -9.18 13.06
C ALA A 242 -16.25 -7.70 13.18
N GLN A 243 -17.04 -6.93 13.91
CA GLN A 243 -16.71 -5.54 14.18
C GLN A 243 -15.52 -5.47 15.13
N ARG A 244 -14.48 -4.73 14.74
CA ARG A 244 -13.31 -4.54 15.59
C ARG A 244 -13.65 -3.73 16.83
N ALA A 245 -13.20 -4.19 17.99
CA ALA A 245 -13.38 -3.50 19.28
C ALA A 245 -12.63 -2.16 19.30
N ASN A 246 -11.35 -2.17 18.91
CA ASN A 246 -10.59 -0.95 18.69
C ASN A 246 -10.97 -0.34 17.34
N LYS A 247 -11.48 0.89 17.35
CA LYS A 247 -11.89 1.62 16.13
C LYS A 247 -10.71 2.32 15.45
N GLU A 248 -9.53 2.32 16.06
CA GLU A 248 -8.34 2.86 15.44
C GLU A 248 -7.75 1.88 14.40
N PRO A 249 -7.46 2.36 13.18
CA PRO A 249 -6.70 1.58 12.20
C PRO A 249 -5.32 1.24 12.74
N THR A 250 -4.87 0.02 12.50
CA THR A 250 -3.59 -0.50 12.99
C THR A 250 -2.62 -0.79 11.85
N ARG A 251 -1.42 -1.25 12.20
CA ARG A 251 -0.40 -1.65 11.25
C ARG A 251 -0.31 -3.16 11.19
N CYS A 252 -0.04 -3.68 10.00
CA CYS A 252 0.28 -5.08 9.81
C CYS A 252 1.59 -5.45 10.50
N ASP A 253 1.61 -6.46 11.35
CA ASP A 253 2.82 -6.89 12.05
C ASP A 253 3.92 -7.42 11.11
N PHE A 254 3.55 -7.84 9.90
CA PHE A 254 4.50 -8.38 8.92
C PHE A 254 5.07 -7.32 7.99
N CYS A 255 4.22 -6.52 7.35
CA CYS A 255 4.65 -5.57 6.31
C CYS A 255 4.57 -4.11 6.74
N GLN A 256 4.16 -3.84 7.98
CA GLN A 256 4.06 -2.51 8.58
C GLN A 256 3.09 -1.54 7.87
N THR A 257 2.36 -2.00 6.85
CA THR A 257 1.35 -1.18 6.18
C THR A 257 0.26 -0.78 7.15
N ASP A 258 -0.22 0.46 7.03
CA ASP A 258 -1.47 0.87 7.64
C ASP A 258 -2.63 0.04 7.06
N ILE A 259 -3.45 -0.51 7.94
CA ILE A 259 -4.66 -1.27 7.62
C ILE A 259 -5.85 -0.36 7.90
N TRP A 260 -6.42 0.18 6.84
CA TRP A 260 -7.50 1.15 6.94
C TRP A 260 -8.84 0.56 7.38
N ASN A 261 -9.09 -0.73 7.12
CA ASN A 261 -10.39 -1.35 7.38
C ASN A 261 -10.37 -2.88 7.59
N LEU A 262 -10.40 -3.70 6.52
CA LEU A 262 -10.57 -5.15 6.63
C LEU A 262 -9.21 -5.84 6.89
N GLN A 263 -9.17 -6.76 7.85
CA GLN A 263 -7.95 -7.46 8.25
C GLN A 263 -8.24 -8.81 8.89
N PHE A 264 -7.17 -9.59 9.09
CA PHE A 264 -7.20 -10.77 9.94
C PHE A 264 -6.50 -10.47 11.27
N VAL A 265 -7.05 -11.01 12.35
CA VAL A 265 -6.47 -10.97 13.69
C VAL A 265 -6.22 -12.39 14.17
N CYS A 266 -5.06 -12.67 14.76
CA CYS A 266 -4.84 -13.95 15.45
C CYS A 266 -5.07 -13.79 16.96
N PRO A 267 -6.15 -14.35 17.53
CA PRO A 267 -6.43 -14.25 18.96
C PRO A 267 -5.49 -15.09 19.83
N LEU A 268 -4.71 -15.99 19.22
CA LEU A 268 -3.78 -16.88 19.94
C LEU A 268 -2.38 -16.29 20.08
N CYS A 269 -2.08 -15.18 19.39
CA CYS A 269 -0.74 -14.59 19.44
C CYS A 269 -0.59 -13.68 20.66
N PRO A 270 0.51 -13.80 21.42
CA PRO A 270 0.68 -13.13 22.71
C PRO A 270 1.17 -11.66 22.60
N THR A 271 1.12 -11.06 21.40
CA THR A 271 1.89 -9.84 21.09
C THR A 271 1.26 -8.53 21.57
N ASN A 272 0.01 -8.54 22.05
CA ASN A 272 -0.69 -7.45 22.77
C ASN A 272 -2.07 -7.96 23.26
N GLU A 273 -2.89 -7.10 23.89
CA GLU A 273 -4.28 -7.38 24.32
C GLU A 273 -5.20 -7.86 23.17
N TYR A 274 -4.81 -7.64 21.91
CA TYR A 274 -5.62 -7.84 20.70
C TYR A 274 -5.04 -8.84 19.68
N GLY A 275 -3.89 -9.47 19.94
CA GLY A 275 -3.24 -10.40 19.02
C GLY A 275 -2.45 -9.77 17.85
N HIS A 276 -2.07 -10.61 16.87
CA HIS A 276 -1.36 -10.16 15.66
C HIS A 276 -2.32 -9.60 14.61
N ASP A 277 -2.06 -8.38 14.14
CA ASP A 277 -2.80 -7.71 13.06
C ASP A 277 -2.18 -8.03 11.70
N MET A 278 -2.98 -8.57 10.79
CA MET A 278 -2.52 -9.07 9.51
C MET A 278 -3.30 -8.45 8.35
N TYR A 279 -2.55 -7.76 7.50
CA TYR A 279 -3.08 -7.22 6.26
C TYR A 279 -3.47 -8.34 5.28
N LEU A 280 -4.56 -8.13 4.54
CA LEU A 280 -5.13 -9.09 3.57
C LEU A 280 -4.08 -9.62 2.60
N THR A 281 -3.25 -8.74 2.01
CA THR A 281 -2.21 -9.19 1.06
C THR A 281 -1.10 -10.01 1.74
N CYS A 282 -0.81 -9.78 3.03
CA CYS A 282 0.12 -10.63 3.76
C CYS A 282 -0.46 -12.04 3.94
N VAL A 283 -1.70 -12.12 4.44
CA VAL A 283 -2.40 -13.41 4.58
C VAL A 283 -2.50 -14.11 3.24
N GLY A 284 -2.96 -13.44 2.18
CA GLY A 284 -3.08 -14.02 0.84
C GLY A 284 -1.76 -14.51 0.23
N ARG A 285 -0.60 -14.00 0.69
CA ARG A 285 0.74 -14.46 0.29
C ARG A 285 1.36 -15.48 1.25
N GLY A 286 0.65 -15.87 2.30
CA GLY A 286 1.15 -16.80 3.31
C GLY A 286 2.03 -16.21 4.39
N ARG A 287 2.07 -14.88 4.48
CA ARG A 287 2.67 -14.21 5.63
C ARG A 287 1.65 -14.17 6.76
N THR A 288 1.62 -15.24 7.54
CA THR A 288 0.78 -15.41 8.73
C THR A 288 1.64 -15.78 9.94
N CYS A 289 1.07 -15.74 11.14
CA CYS A 289 1.70 -16.36 12.31
C CYS A 289 1.76 -17.89 12.16
N GLY A 290 2.47 -18.57 13.06
CA GLY A 290 2.57 -20.04 13.07
C GLY A 290 1.28 -20.78 13.46
N HIS A 291 0.23 -20.08 13.92
CA HIS A 291 -1.07 -20.70 14.22
C HIS A 291 -1.85 -21.04 12.94
N PRO A 292 -2.76 -22.04 12.98
CA PRO A 292 -3.59 -22.41 11.83
C PRO A 292 -4.35 -21.21 11.24
N VAL A 293 -4.26 -21.03 9.92
CA VAL A 293 -4.91 -19.90 9.24
C VAL A 293 -6.43 -19.90 9.39
N SER A 294 -7.05 -21.06 9.63
CA SER A 294 -8.48 -21.24 9.90
C SER A 294 -8.92 -20.67 11.25
N GLN A 295 -7.98 -20.41 12.17
CA GLN A 295 -8.25 -19.81 13.49
C GLN A 295 -8.08 -18.29 13.51
N LEU A 296 -7.70 -17.69 12.38
CA LEU A 296 -7.67 -16.23 12.24
C LEU A 296 -9.10 -15.68 12.23
N GLN A 297 -9.31 -14.52 12.83
CA GLN A 297 -10.59 -13.83 12.80
C GLN A 297 -10.56 -12.74 11.74
N LEU A 298 -11.51 -12.77 10.82
CA LEU A 298 -11.74 -11.68 9.88
C LEU A 298 -12.50 -10.55 10.60
N VAL A 299 -11.93 -9.35 10.60
CA VAL A 299 -12.53 -8.18 11.27
C VAL A 299 -12.53 -6.95 10.38
N GLU A 300 -13.49 -6.05 10.60
CA GLU A 300 -13.57 -4.74 9.94
C GLU A 300 -13.66 -3.58 10.95
N VAL A 301 -13.13 -2.41 10.56
CA VAL A 301 -13.20 -1.17 11.36
C VAL A 301 -14.47 -0.38 11.05
N PHE A 302 -14.81 -0.26 9.76
CA PHE A 302 -16.00 0.42 9.27
C PHE A 302 -16.92 -0.61 8.61
N PRO A 303 -18.21 -0.67 9.03
CA PRO A 303 -19.17 -1.59 8.45
C PRO A 303 -19.22 -1.52 6.93
N THR A 304 -19.29 -2.67 6.29
CA THR A 304 -19.33 -2.77 4.83
C THR A 304 -20.45 -1.91 4.22
N ASP A 305 -21.67 -1.93 4.78
CA ASP A 305 -22.78 -1.11 4.29
C ASP A 305 -22.50 0.40 4.34
N GLU A 306 -21.89 0.89 5.43
CA GLU A 306 -21.52 2.32 5.57
C GLU A 306 -20.54 2.72 4.47
N ARG A 307 -19.55 1.86 4.21
CA ARG A 307 -18.50 2.12 3.23
C ARG A 307 -19.06 2.16 1.81
N HIS A 308 -19.94 1.23 1.46
CA HIS A 308 -20.60 1.16 0.16
C HIS A 308 -21.58 2.33 -0.05
N LEU A 309 -22.34 2.72 0.98
CA LEU A 309 -23.26 3.85 0.91
C LEU A 309 -22.52 5.17 0.61
N LEU A 310 -21.34 5.38 1.20
CA LEU A 310 -20.51 6.55 0.88
C LEU A 310 -20.14 6.61 -0.60
N LEU A 311 -19.72 5.49 -1.20
CA LEU A 311 -19.38 5.44 -2.62
C LEU A 311 -20.61 5.70 -3.49
N GLN A 312 -21.74 5.07 -3.17
CA GLN A 312 -23.00 5.24 -3.89
C GLN A 312 -23.46 6.70 -3.91
N HIS A 313 -23.50 7.35 -2.73
CA HIS A 313 -23.88 8.76 -2.64
C HIS A 313 -22.90 9.67 -3.39
N ALA A 314 -21.60 9.38 -3.31
CA ALA A 314 -20.59 10.16 -4.03
C ALA A 314 -20.71 10.03 -5.55
N ALA A 315 -20.88 8.81 -6.05
CA ALA A 315 -21.10 8.53 -7.46
C ALA A 315 -22.40 9.16 -7.97
N MET A 316 -23.49 9.03 -7.21
CA MET A 316 -24.77 9.64 -7.55
C MET A 316 -24.64 11.16 -7.64
N ALA A 317 -24.04 11.82 -6.64
CA ALA A 317 -23.83 13.26 -6.65
C ALA A 317 -22.99 13.72 -7.85
N TRP A 318 -21.95 12.97 -8.22
CA TRP A 318 -21.16 13.23 -9.42
C TRP A 318 -21.99 13.13 -10.71
N ASN A 319 -22.81 12.08 -10.84
CA ASN A 319 -23.61 11.80 -12.02
C ASN A 319 -24.82 12.72 -12.18
N THR A 320 -25.37 13.24 -11.09
CA THR A 320 -26.58 14.07 -11.14
C THR A 320 -26.29 15.56 -10.95
N SER A 321 -25.08 15.95 -10.52
CA SER A 321 -24.76 17.36 -10.34
C SER A 321 -24.90 18.15 -11.65
N THR A 322 -25.77 19.15 -11.61
CA THR A 322 -25.97 20.11 -12.68
C THR A 322 -24.85 21.15 -12.71
N LYS A 323 -24.26 21.44 -11.55
CA LYS A 323 -23.14 22.39 -11.43
C LYS A 323 -21.83 21.87 -12.02
N LEU A 324 -21.66 20.55 -12.09
CA LEU A 324 -20.48 19.88 -12.67
C LEU A 324 -20.75 19.28 -14.05
N ALA A 325 -21.97 19.35 -14.58
CA ALA A 325 -22.36 18.64 -15.81
C ALA A 325 -21.43 18.89 -17.01
N ARG A 326 -20.94 20.12 -17.23
CA ARG A 326 -20.01 20.47 -18.32
C ARG A 326 -18.57 20.03 -18.09
N LEU A 327 -18.21 19.70 -16.85
CA LEU A 327 -16.87 19.26 -16.44
C LEU A 327 -16.78 17.74 -16.30
N ARG A 328 -17.94 17.07 -16.28
CA ARG A 328 -18.02 15.62 -16.20
C ARG A 328 -17.58 15.00 -17.52
N THR A 329 -16.43 14.37 -17.50
CA THR A 329 -15.88 13.64 -18.65
C THR A 329 -16.37 12.19 -18.73
N VAL A 330 -16.87 11.65 -17.60
CA VAL A 330 -17.34 10.27 -17.49
C VAL A 330 -18.55 10.21 -16.55
N THR A 331 -19.55 9.39 -16.92
CA THR A 331 -20.55 8.91 -15.96
C THR A 331 -19.88 7.81 -15.12
N TYR A 332 -19.98 7.91 -13.81
CA TYR A 332 -19.36 6.94 -12.91
C TYR A 332 -20.37 5.86 -12.54
N GLN A 333 -20.22 4.64 -13.04
CA GLN A 333 -21.07 3.53 -12.63
C GLN A 333 -20.52 2.93 -11.33
N VAL A 334 -21.36 2.85 -10.30
CA VAL A 334 -20.99 2.18 -9.02
C VAL A 334 -20.66 0.70 -9.25
N LEU A 335 -21.26 0.11 -10.29
CA LEU A 335 -21.06 -1.27 -10.71
C LEU A 335 -19.77 -1.50 -11.52
N ASP A 336 -19.02 -0.45 -11.88
CA ASP A 336 -17.66 -0.58 -12.39
C ASP A 336 -16.70 -0.92 -11.23
N PHE A 337 -17.00 -2.01 -10.51
CA PHE A 337 -16.04 -2.80 -9.71
C PHE A 337 -14.97 -3.44 -10.59
N GLN A 338 -14.71 -2.87 -11.77
CA GLN A 338 -13.54 -3.21 -12.52
C GLN A 338 -12.38 -2.70 -11.69
N ALA A 339 -11.61 -3.66 -11.19
CA ALA A 339 -10.21 -3.49 -10.90
C ALA A 339 -9.66 -2.41 -11.85
N PRO A 340 -8.95 -1.35 -11.38
CA PRO A 340 -8.42 -0.32 -12.28
C PRO A 340 -7.79 -1.02 -13.48
N ALA A 341 -7.81 -0.47 -14.69
CA ALA A 341 -7.30 -1.18 -15.89
C ALA A 341 -5.86 -1.76 -15.74
N THR A 342 -5.15 -1.38 -14.68
CA THR A 342 -3.86 -1.89 -14.22
C THR A 342 -3.89 -3.09 -13.27
N ALA A 343 -5.02 -3.43 -12.64
CA ALA A 343 -5.17 -4.58 -11.78
C ALA A 343 -5.30 -5.83 -12.65
N ARG A 344 -4.19 -6.57 -12.71
CA ARG A 344 -4.02 -7.78 -13.51
C ARG A 344 -4.79 -8.98 -12.93
N ASP A 345 -5.24 -8.87 -11.67
CA ASP A 345 -5.77 -9.99 -10.91
C ASP A 345 -7.31 -9.98 -10.91
N PRO A 346 -7.95 -11.10 -11.25
CA PRO A 346 -9.42 -11.21 -11.32
C PRO A 346 -10.09 -11.25 -9.94
N PHE A 347 -9.30 -11.39 -8.86
CA PHE A 347 -9.78 -11.43 -7.48
C PHE A 347 -9.10 -10.35 -6.64
N SER A 348 -9.84 -9.81 -5.68
CA SER A 348 -9.30 -8.87 -4.69
C SER A 348 -8.33 -9.55 -3.71
N ALA A 349 -7.55 -8.74 -2.98
CA ALA A 349 -6.72 -9.25 -1.90
C ALA A 349 -7.54 -9.89 -0.79
N ALA A 350 -8.71 -9.33 -0.45
CA ALA A 350 -9.63 -9.92 0.52
C ALA A 350 -10.08 -11.32 0.08
N SER A 351 -10.44 -11.49 -1.21
CA SER A 351 -10.88 -12.79 -1.75
C SER A 351 -9.77 -13.84 -1.66
N VAL A 352 -8.55 -13.49 -2.09
CA VAL A 352 -7.40 -14.40 -2.04
C VAL A 352 -7.06 -14.79 -0.60
N ALA A 353 -7.08 -13.82 0.32
CA ALA A 353 -6.83 -14.06 1.75
C ALA A 353 -7.93 -14.91 2.40
N TYR A 354 -9.19 -14.63 2.06
CA TYR A 354 -10.34 -15.37 2.58
C TYR A 354 -10.33 -16.82 2.09
N LEU A 355 -10.06 -17.06 0.80
CA LEU A 355 -9.91 -18.42 0.27
C LEU A 355 -8.80 -19.19 0.98
N ARG A 356 -7.70 -18.52 1.35
CA ARG A 356 -6.64 -19.12 2.14
C ARG A 356 -7.11 -19.48 3.55
N HIS A 357 -7.86 -18.59 4.19
CA HIS A 357 -8.40 -18.77 5.53
C HIS A 357 -9.37 -19.97 5.60
N VAL A 358 -10.29 -20.10 4.63
CA VAL A 358 -11.27 -21.20 4.60
C VAL A 358 -10.79 -22.46 3.87
N GLY A 359 -9.72 -22.37 3.06
CA GLY A 359 -9.21 -23.49 2.27
C GLY A 359 -9.01 -24.79 3.07
N PRO A 360 -8.35 -24.74 4.25
CA PRO A 360 -8.18 -25.91 5.11
C PRO A 360 -9.47 -26.55 5.60
N THR A 361 -10.56 -25.79 5.75
CA THR A 361 -11.86 -26.31 6.21
C THR A 361 -12.74 -26.81 5.08
N LEU A 362 -12.55 -26.29 3.86
CA LEU A 362 -13.29 -26.69 2.67
C LEU A 362 -12.76 -27.97 2.00
N GLN A 363 -11.47 -28.28 2.16
CA GLN A 363 -10.86 -29.44 1.54
C GLN A 363 -11.17 -30.69 2.35
N SER A 364 -11.53 -31.79 1.68
CA SER A 364 -11.67 -33.08 2.36
C SER A 364 -10.35 -33.40 3.07
N GLN A 365 -10.43 -33.74 4.36
CA GLN A 365 -9.29 -33.80 5.28
C GLN A 365 -8.21 -34.85 4.96
N ASN A 366 -8.28 -35.50 3.78
CA ASN A 366 -7.50 -36.66 3.37
C ASN A 366 -6.96 -36.58 1.92
N VAL A 367 -6.85 -35.39 1.31
CA VAL A 367 -6.26 -35.28 -0.04
C VAL A 367 -4.75 -35.11 0.06
N ALA A 368 -4.00 -36.06 -0.48
CA ALA A 368 -2.55 -35.99 -0.55
C ALA A 368 -2.10 -35.07 -1.69
N CYS A 369 -1.09 -34.25 -1.43
CA CYS A 369 -0.40 -33.52 -2.49
C CYS A 369 0.23 -34.51 -3.48
N HIS A 370 -0.04 -34.33 -4.78
CA HIS A 370 0.50 -35.16 -5.84
C HIS A 370 2.04 -35.25 -5.83
N ARG A 371 2.71 -34.17 -5.39
CA ARG A 371 4.18 -34.09 -5.41
C ARG A 371 4.82 -34.70 -4.16
N CYS A 372 4.45 -34.22 -2.97
CA CYS A 372 5.11 -34.66 -1.72
C CYS A 372 4.39 -35.81 -1.02
N GLY A 373 3.17 -36.17 -1.45
CA GLY A 373 2.35 -37.20 -0.80
C GLY A 373 1.83 -36.82 0.59
N VAL A 374 2.20 -35.64 1.11
CA VAL A 374 1.80 -35.18 2.45
C VAL A 374 0.31 -34.87 2.44
N VAL A 375 -0.37 -35.36 3.47
CA VAL A 375 -1.73 -34.97 3.86
C VAL A 375 -1.56 -34.03 5.05
N ASP A 376 -1.48 -32.73 4.78
CA ASP A 376 -1.42 -31.71 5.83
C ASP A 376 -2.77 -31.01 5.94
N ARG A 377 -3.41 -31.11 7.11
CA ARG A 377 -4.72 -30.52 7.38
C ARG A 377 -4.67 -28.99 7.55
N ASN A 378 -3.48 -28.42 7.74
CA ASN A 378 -3.27 -26.98 7.84
C ASN A 378 -2.75 -26.37 6.53
N ALA A 379 -2.25 -27.19 5.60
CA ALA A 379 -1.77 -26.73 4.31
C ALA A 379 -2.93 -26.35 3.39
N VAL A 380 -2.69 -25.30 2.60
CA VAL A 380 -3.61 -24.87 1.55
C VAL A 380 -3.27 -25.63 0.28
N HIS A 381 -4.26 -26.33 -0.28
CA HIS A 381 -4.09 -27.04 -1.55
C HIS A 381 -4.81 -26.36 -2.71
N MET A 382 -4.38 -26.63 -3.94
CA MET A 382 -5.10 -26.31 -5.16
C MET A 382 -5.45 -27.57 -5.94
N LYS A 383 -6.73 -27.73 -6.29
CA LYS A 383 -7.22 -28.82 -7.15
C LYS A 383 -7.21 -28.37 -8.62
N CYS A 384 -6.76 -29.25 -9.51
CA CYS A 384 -6.80 -29.02 -10.94
C CYS A 384 -8.25 -28.80 -11.43
N GLN A 385 -8.45 -27.83 -12.34
CA GLN A 385 -9.75 -27.57 -12.97
C GLN A 385 -9.87 -28.20 -14.37
N SER A 386 -8.85 -28.95 -14.84
CA SER A 386 -8.95 -29.73 -16.07
C SER A 386 -9.96 -30.88 -15.91
N LEU A 387 -10.79 -31.09 -16.92
CA LEU A 387 -11.80 -32.16 -16.92
C LEU A 387 -11.14 -33.54 -16.70
N GLY A 388 -11.65 -34.30 -15.72
CA GLY A 388 -11.15 -35.64 -15.39
C GLY A 388 -9.84 -35.68 -14.58
N CYS A 389 -9.21 -34.54 -14.28
CA CYS A 389 -7.99 -34.51 -13.48
C CYS A 389 -8.31 -34.49 -11.98
N LEU A 390 -7.66 -35.37 -11.21
CA LEU A 390 -7.80 -35.46 -9.76
C LEU A 390 -6.57 -34.94 -8.99
N HIS A 391 -5.57 -34.41 -9.70
CA HIS A 391 -4.35 -33.95 -9.06
C HIS A 391 -4.57 -32.71 -8.21
N VAL A 392 -3.92 -32.72 -7.04
CA VAL A 392 -3.94 -31.66 -6.05
C VAL A 392 -2.50 -31.33 -5.65
N PHE A 393 -2.20 -30.05 -5.48
CA PHE A 393 -0.87 -29.57 -5.09
C PHE A 393 -0.97 -28.72 -3.83
N CYS A 394 -0.14 -29.00 -2.83
CA CYS A 394 0.02 -28.10 -1.68
C CYS A 394 0.81 -26.86 -2.11
N GLU A 395 0.52 -25.72 -1.48
CA GLU A 395 1.18 -24.44 -1.76
C GLU A 395 2.70 -24.54 -1.71
N GLU A 396 3.25 -25.24 -0.72
CA GLU A 396 4.69 -25.39 -0.58
C GLU A 396 5.31 -26.04 -1.83
N CYS A 397 4.71 -27.09 -2.37
CA CYS A 397 5.20 -27.70 -3.60
C CYS A 397 5.03 -26.78 -4.82
N MET A 398 3.93 -26.01 -4.90
CA MET A 398 3.75 -25.03 -5.98
C MET A 398 4.86 -23.98 -5.95
N TYR A 399 5.20 -23.48 -4.76
CA TYR A 399 6.23 -22.47 -4.59
C TYR A 399 7.65 -23.04 -4.76
N THR A 400 8.02 -24.04 -3.97
CA THR A 400 9.40 -24.56 -3.91
C THR A 400 9.81 -25.30 -5.18
N CYS A 401 8.87 -26.02 -5.81
CA CYS A 401 9.16 -26.69 -7.08
C CYS A 401 8.93 -25.71 -8.23
N HIS A 402 7.74 -25.10 -8.34
CA HIS A 402 7.36 -24.41 -9.57
C HIS A 402 7.57 -22.90 -9.56
N GLY A 403 7.93 -22.31 -8.41
CA GLY A 403 8.09 -20.85 -8.26
C GLY A 403 6.77 -20.09 -8.20
N ASP A 404 5.63 -20.79 -8.15
CA ASP A 404 4.31 -20.19 -8.21
C ASP A 404 3.81 -19.86 -6.80
N GLN A 405 3.45 -18.59 -6.59
CA GLN A 405 2.83 -18.13 -5.35
C GLN A 405 1.34 -18.45 -5.34
N TRP A 406 0.80 -18.79 -4.17
CA TRP A 406 -0.63 -19.05 -3.99
C TRP A 406 -1.52 -17.96 -4.59
N SER A 407 -1.22 -16.68 -4.34
CA SER A 407 -2.00 -15.57 -4.88
C SER A 407 -2.04 -15.52 -6.41
N VAL A 408 -0.97 -15.95 -7.07
CA VAL A 408 -0.88 -16.02 -8.54
C VAL A 408 -1.71 -17.19 -9.05
N VAL A 409 -1.58 -18.36 -8.40
CA VAL A 409 -2.37 -19.56 -8.75
C VAL A 409 -3.87 -19.31 -8.58
N VAL A 410 -4.28 -18.57 -7.54
CA VAL A 410 -5.67 -18.16 -7.33
C VAL A 410 -6.14 -17.19 -8.40
N ALA A 411 -5.29 -16.28 -8.88
CA ALA A 411 -5.63 -15.42 -10.02
C ALA A 411 -5.91 -16.24 -11.29
N ASP A 412 -5.05 -17.22 -11.60
CA ASP A 412 -5.24 -18.15 -12.73
C ASP A 412 -6.47 -19.05 -12.58
N ARG A 413 -6.97 -19.23 -11.36
CA ARG A 413 -8.18 -20.00 -11.09
C ARG A 413 -9.42 -19.40 -11.76
N ALA A 414 -9.49 -18.08 -11.87
CA ALA A 414 -10.60 -17.41 -12.55
C ALA A 414 -10.68 -17.78 -14.04
N THR A 415 -9.55 -18.20 -14.62
CA THR A 415 -9.41 -18.56 -16.04
C THR A 415 -9.25 -20.06 -16.28
N ARG A 416 -9.52 -20.89 -15.25
CA ARG A 416 -9.29 -22.35 -15.17
C ARG A 416 -7.82 -22.72 -14.98
N TRP A 417 -7.40 -22.83 -13.73
CA TRP A 417 -6.07 -23.30 -13.40
C TRP A 417 -5.90 -24.80 -13.72
N ASN A 418 -4.95 -25.09 -14.60
CA ASN A 418 -4.51 -26.45 -14.92
C ASN A 418 -3.26 -26.79 -14.10
N CYS A 419 -3.25 -27.96 -13.48
CA CYS A 419 -2.11 -28.40 -12.69
C CYS A 419 -0.88 -28.68 -13.55
N TYR A 420 0.29 -28.76 -12.91
CA TYR A 420 1.56 -29.00 -13.59
C TYR A 420 1.61 -30.33 -14.35
N VAL A 421 0.84 -31.35 -13.95
CA VAL A 421 0.74 -32.62 -14.71
C VAL A 421 0.05 -32.37 -16.04
N CYS A 422 -1.13 -31.73 -16.03
CA CYS A 422 -1.88 -31.39 -17.24
C CYS A 422 -1.11 -30.43 -18.17
N LYS A 423 -0.24 -29.59 -17.61
CA LYS A 423 0.67 -28.71 -18.37
C LYS A 423 1.92 -29.43 -18.91
N GLY A 424 2.22 -30.65 -18.46
CA GLY A 424 3.46 -31.36 -18.78
C GLY A 424 4.72 -30.72 -18.15
N GLU A 425 4.54 -30.01 -17.04
CA GLU A 425 5.58 -29.26 -16.33
C GLU A 425 5.85 -29.81 -14.92
N CYS A 426 5.17 -30.90 -14.52
CA CYS A 426 5.35 -31.50 -13.21
C CYS A 426 6.78 -32.00 -13.01
N MET A 427 7.39 -31.63 -11.89
CA MET A 427 8.76 -32.06 -11.56
C MET A 427 8.83 -33.32 -10.69
N CYS A 428 7.66 -33.92 -10.45
CA CYS A 428 7.39 -35.35 -10.30
C CYS A 428 8.55 -36.34 -10.55
N ALA A 429 8.94 -37.23 -9.63
CA ALA A 429 9.80 -38.35 -10.03
C ALA A 429 9.06 -39.26 -11.02
N THR A 430 7.81 -39.60 -10.69
CA THR A 430 6.89 -40.38 -11.53
C THR A 430 6.62 -39.69 -12.87
N CYS A 431 6.17 -38.42 -12.86
CA CYS A 431 5.88 -37.71 -14.11
C CYS A 431 7.13 -37.45 -14.98
N ARG A 432 8.33 -37.37 -14.40
CA ARG A 432 9.57 -37.26 -15.18
C ARG A 432 9.99 -38.58 -15.82
N ALA A 433 9.70 -39.70 -15.17
CA ALA A 433 9.96 -41.03 -15.73
C ALA A 433 9.02 -41.37 -16.90
N GLU A 434 7.80 -40.85 -16.86
CA GLU A 434 6.76 -41.06 -17.89
C GLU A 434 6.81 -40.03 -19.03
N ALA A 435 7.58 -38.94 -18.90
CA ALA A 435 7.68 -37.92 -19.94
C ALA A 435 8.47 -38.46 -21.16
N PRO A 436 7.92 -38.43 -22.38
CA PRO A 436 8.68 -38.78 -23.57
C PRO A 436 9.90 -37.86 -23.68
N VAL A 437 11.05 -38.42 -24.03
CA VAL A 437 12.34 -37.71 -24.16
C VAL A 437 12.25 -36.66 -25.27
N VAL A 438 11.67 -35.51 -24.96
CA VAL A 438 11.74 -34.32 -25.80
C VAL A 438 12.86 -33.46 -25.23
N ARG A 439 13.98 -33.39 -25.95
CA ARG A 439 15.09 -32.48 -25.65
C ARG A 439 14.57 -31.04 -25.61
N ARG A 440 14.22 -30.53 -24.43
CA ARG A 440 13.99 -29.10 -24.20
C ARG A 440 15.29 -28.45 -23.75
N GLY A 441 15.62 -27.32 -24.38
CA GLY A 441 16.79 -26.52 -24.08
C GLY A 441 16.89 -26.17 -22.60
N ARG A 442 18.12 -26.26 -22.09
CA ARG A 442 18.52 -26.03 -20.70
C ARG A 442 18.05 -24.65 -20.23
N ARG A 443 16.90 -24.55 -19.55
CA ARG A 443 16.67 -23.42 -18.63
C ARG A 443 17.52 -23.70 -17.40
N THR A 444 18.50 -22.84 -17.17
CA THR A 444 19.34 -22.85 -15.98
C THR A 444 18.43 -22.76 -14.76
N ALA A 445 18.39 -23.82 -13.96
CA ALA A 445 17.79 -23.80 -12.63
C ALA A 445 18.63 -22.86 -11.76
N SER A 446 18.24 -21.59 -11.67
CA SER A 446 18.59 -20.78 -10.51
C SER A 446 17.60 -21.16 -9.42
N THR A 447 17.98 -22.05 -8.52
CA THR A 447 17.31 -22.23 -7.22
C THR A 447 17.41 -20.90 -6.48
N PRO A 448 16.32 -20.15 -6.28
CA PRO A 448 16.36 -19.07 -5.32
C PRO A 448 16.29 -19.74 -3.94
N ASN A 449 17.39 -19.70 -3.19
CA ASN A 449 17.32 -19.92 -1.75
C ASN A 449 16.54 -18.76 -1.15
N PHE A 450 15.23 -18.88 -1.08
CA PHE A 450 14.42 -18.11 -0.16
C PHE A 450 13.99 -19.05 0.94
N GLU A 451 14.61 -18.88 2.11
CA GLU A 451 14.14 -19.47 3.34
C GLU A 451 12.64 -19.22 3.45
N TRP A 452 11.89 -20.27 3.78
CA TRP A 452 10.57 -20.13 4.38
C TRP A 452 10.68 -19.00 5.41
N PHE A 453 9.94 -17.91 5.22
CA PHE A 453 9.99 -16.79 6.14
C PHE A 453 9.57 -17.32 7.50
N ALA A 454 10.55 -17.51 8.37
CA ALA A 454 10.34 -17.88 9.74
C ALA A 454 9.31 -16.92 10.34
N SER A 455 8.49 -17.46 11.25
CA SER A 455 7.77 -16.63 12.22
C SER A 455 8.72 -15.55 12.75
N PRO A 456 8.25 -14.34 13.10
CA PRO A 456 9.14 -13.35 13.69
C PRO A 456 9.66 -13.89 15.04
N GLY A 457 10.80 -14.60 14.97
CA GLY A 457 11.70 -14.79 16.08
C GLY A 457 12.09 -13.40 16.52
N GLY A 458 11.84 -13.12 17.79
CA GLY A 458 11.85 -11.78 18.36
C GLY A 458 12.98 -10.91 17.82
N PHE A 459 12.59 -9.79 17.21
CA PHE A 459 13.41 -8.61 17.30
C PHE A 459 13.51 -8.28 18.80
N ASN A 460 14.56 -8.77 19.44
CA ASN A 460 15.03 -8.19 20.68
C ASN A 460 15.17 -6.70 20.41
N ARG A 461 14.25 -5.90 20.97
CA ARG A 461 14.53 -4.49 21.22
C ARG A 461 15.86 -4.48 21.97
N PRO A 462 16.90 -3.75 21.52
CA PRO A 462 17.95 -3.41 22.45
C PRO A 462 17.25 -2.63 23.58
N ALA A 463 17.31 -3.19 24.79
CA ALA A 463 17.01 -2.41 25.98
C ALA A 463 18.00 -1.25 25.98
N ILE A 464 17.50 -0.04 25.69
CA ILE A 464 18.20 1.17 26.04
C ILE A 464 18.08 1.24 27.55
N SER A 465 19.08 0.71 28.24
CA SER A 465 19.30 1.04 29.64
C SER A 465 19.73 2.50 29.68
N ASP A 466 18.85 3.37 30.17
CA ASP A 466 19.26 4.71 30.57
C ASP A 466 20.39 4.58 31.59
N PRO A 467 21.54 5.26 31.41
CA PRO A 467 22.52 5.36 32.48
C PRO A 467 21.90 6.16 33.64
N PRO A 468 22.19 5.79 34.90
CA PRO A 468 21.68 6.53 36.04
C PRO A 468 22.16 7.98 35.98
N LEU A 469 21.22 8.90 36.18
CA LEU A 469 21.51 10.29 36.48
C LEU A 469 22.24 10.34 37.83
N GLU A 470 23.53 10.66 37.79
CA GLU A 470 24.24 11.38 38.86
C GLU A 470 24.44 12.83 38.43
#